data_AF-A0A9Q8US81-F1
#
_entry.id   AF-A0A9Q8US81-F1
#
_cell.length_a   1.000
_cell.length_b   1.000
_cell.length_c   1.000
_cell.angle_alpha   90.00
_cell.angle_beta   90.00
_cell.angle_gamma   90.00
#
_symmetry.space_group_name_H-M   'P 1'
#
loop_
_entity.id
_entity.type
_entity.pdbx_description
1 polymer ?
#
loop_
_entity_poly.entity_id
_entity_poly.type
_entity_poly.pdbx_seq_one_letter_code
_entity_poly.pdbx_strand_id
1 'polypeptide(L)'
;MSSSMYHQWWHAIARAMAPPPKPDDHCSQSAQSKPPSPSPDKQYLLNLPPELRNRIYEYALFHSTCISFPNWLITEPGLLRCNRQIREETYSMFWSLNTFHFGDTKTAEIGLTGLHAKKIVALRSVRACSADVAVQSRDWLKYVDFRLRGLWAACEEKGLAPDVIKMPLKVTGEEEVQWVSLEEADDFEIGVGGFVVRKKDLMPH
;
A
#
# COMPACT_ATOMS: atom_id res chain seq x y z
N MET A 1 -27.14 -19.49 25.24
CA MET A 1 -25.75 -19.99 25.09
C MET A 1 -25.23 -20.33 26.47
N SER A 2 -24.83 -21.57 26.68
CA SER A 2 -24.61 -22.20 28.00
C SER A 2 -23.37 -21.63 28.70
N SER A 3 -23.52 -21.28 29.99
CA SER A 3 -22.45 -20.84 30.91
C SER A 3 -21.26 -21.81 30.97
N SER A 4 -21.48 -23.08 30.59
CA SER A 4 -20.44 -24.11 30.54
C SER A 4 -19.34 -23.86 29.49
N MET A 5 -19.67 -23.19 28.36
CA MET A 5 -18.68 -22.91 27.31
C MET A 5 -17.67 -21.83 27.71
N TYR A 6 -18.10 -20.80 28.43
CA TYR A 6 -17.21 -19.73 28.90
C TYR A 6 -16.18 -20.25 29.90
N HIS A 7 -16.56 -21.21 30.74
CA HIS A 7 -15.65 -21.78 31.73
C HIS A 7 -14.56 -22.65 31.10
N GLN A 8 -14.87 -23.39 30.03
CA GLN A 8 -13.88 -24.20 29.30
C GLN A 8 -12.88 -23.33 28.52
N TRP A 9 -13.36 -22.22 27.94
CA TRP A 9 -12.51 -21.29 27.19
C TRP A 9 -11.49 -20.58 28.09
N TRP A 10 -11.88 -20.19 29.30
CA TRP A 10 -10.98 -19.56 30.27
C TRP A 10 -9.84 -20.50 30.74
N HIS A 11 -10.12 -21.79 30.94
CA HIS A 11 -9.08 -22.76 31.31
C HIS A 11 -8.09 -23.02 30.17
N ALA A 12 -8.52 -22.94 28.91
CA ALA A 12 -7.62 -23.08 27.76
C ALA A 12 -6.63 -21.89 27.67
N ILE A 13 -7.10 -20.67 27.93
CA ILE A 13 -6.25 -19.46 27.95
C ILE A 13 -5.25 -19.51 29.11
N ALA A 14 -5.69 -19.90 30.30
CA ALA A 14 -4.80 -20.02 31.47
C ALA A 14 -3.66 -21.03 31.25
N ARG A 15 -3.90 -22.11 30.49
CA ARG A 15 -2.86 -23.09 30.13
C ARG A 15 -1.84 -22.57 29.11
N ALA A 16 -2.26 -21.68 28.21
CA ALA A 16 -1.38 -21.08 27.20
C ALA A 16 -0.46 -19.99 27.80
N MET A 17 -0.84 -19.41 28.95
CA MET A 17 -0.05 -18.39 29.65
C MET A 17 0.94 -18.96 30.68
N ALA A 18 1.06 -20.29 30.79
CA ALA A 18 2.08 -20.87 31.64
C ALA A 18 3.48 -20.48 31.12
N PRO A 19 4.37 -19.94 31.97
CA PRO A 19 5.71 -19.58 31.55
C PRO A 19 6.45 -20.83 31.03
N PRO A 20 7.20 -20.72 29.92
CA PRO A 20 7.91 -21.85 29.37
C PRO A 20 8.90 -22.41 30.41
N PRO A 21 9.07 -23.75 30.47
CA PRO A 21 10.07 -24.36 31.34
C PRO A 21 11.44 -23.77 31.02
N LYS A 22 12.19 -23.43 32.07
CA LYS A 22 13.54 -22.89 31.94
C LYS A 22 14.39 -23.92 31.21
N PRO A 23 15.15 -23.51 30.17
CA PRO A 23 16.06 -24.42 29.49
C PRO A 23 17.10 -24.92 30.48
N ASP A 24 17.28 -26.24 30.55
CA ASP A 24 18.29 -26.87 31.39
C ASP A 24 19.69 -26.47 30.93
N ASP A 25 20.48 -25.90 31.85
CA ASP A 25 21.87 -25.48 31.67
C ASP A 25 22.80 -26.71 31.55
N HIS A 26 22.69 -27.46 30.46
CA HIS A 26 23.69 -28.47 30.11
C HIS A 26 24.83 -27.84 29.31
N CYS A 27 25.76 -27.24 30.07
CA CYS A 27 27.09 -26.84 29.66
C CYS A 27 27.90 -28.06 29.18
N SER A 28 27.73 -28.43 27.91
CA SER A 28 28.58 -29.42 27.24
C SER A 28 29.79 -28.72 26.62
N GLN A 29 30.90 -28.79 27.35
CA GLN A 29 32.24 -28.43 26.88
C GLN A 29 32.62 -29.39 25.75
N SER A 30 32.48 -28.95 24.50
CA SER A 30 33.02 -29.66 23.34
C SER A 30 34.31 -28.98 22.88
N ALA A 31 35.28 -29.84 22.57
CA ALA A 31 36.67 -29.51 22.31
C ALA A 31 36.86 -28.44 21.23
N GLN A 32 37.73 -27.48 21.53
CA GLN A 32 38.21 -26.45 20.60
C GLN A 32 38.99 -27.11 19.45
N SER A 33 38.30 -27.33 18.34
CA SER A 33 38.93 -27.62 17.05
C SER A 33 39.47 -26.31 16.45
N LYS A 34 40.70 -26.39 15.94
CA LYS A 34 41.46 -25.33 15.28
C LYS A 34 40.58 -24.55 14.27
N PRO A 35 40.57 -23.20 14.30
CA PRO A 35 39.66 -22.41 13.46
C PRO A 35 39.94 -22.70 11.98
N PRO A 36 38.89 -23.02 11.19
CA PRO A 36 39.02 -23.28 9.77
C PRO A 36 39.51 -22.02 9.05
N SER A 37 40.43 -22.22 8.09
CA SER A 37 40.94 -21.18 7.20
C SER A 37 39.81 -20.34 6.59
N PRO A 38 40.00 -19.02 6.40
CA PRO A 38 38.98 -18.13 5.84
C PRO A 38 38.50 -18.70 4.49
N SER A 39 37.23 -19.10 4.48
CA SER A 39 36.56 -19.56 3.26
C SER A 39 36.37 -18.36 2.33
N PRO A 40 36.35 -18.57 1.01
CA PRO A 40 36.23 -17.49 0.02
C PRO A 40 35.11 -16.53 0.42
N ASP A 41 35.48 -15.24 0.48
CA ASP A 41 34.73 -14.17 1.11
C ASP A 41 33.23 -14.25 0.81
N LYS A 42 32.44 -14.64 1.81
CA LYS A 42 30.98 -14.61 1.72
C LYS A 42 30.57 -13.14 1.57
N GLN A 43 30.19 -12.76 0.35
CA GLN A 43 29.64 -11.45 0.08
C GLN A 43 28.19 -11.42 0.60
N TYR A 44 27.98 -10.73 1.71
CA TYR A 44 26.65 -10.46 2.25
C TYR A 44 26.06 -9.21 1.62
N LEU A 45 24.74 -9.16 1.46
CA LEU A 45 24.02 -8.01 0.90
C LEU A 45 24.36 -6.70 1.63
N LEU A 46 24.50 -6.73 2.96
CA LEU A 46 24.80 -5.54 3.77
C LEU A 46 26.27 -5.09 3.68
N ASN A 47 27.15 -5.92 3.10
CA ASN A 47 28.56 -5.54 2.86
C ASN A 47 28.73 -4.78 1.54
N LEU A 48 27.70 -4.73 0.69
CA LEU A 48 27.72 -3.92 -0.53
C LEU A 48 27.63 -2.42 -0.18
N PRO A 49 28.25 -1.52 -0.96
CA PRO A 49 28.00 -0.09 -0.86
C PRO A 49 26.50 0.26 -0.94
N PRO A 50 26.02 1.30 -0.23
CA PRO A 50 24.62 1.69 -0.21
C PRO A 50 24.01 1.90 -1.60
N GLU A 51 24.78 2.41 -2.55
CA GLU A 51 24.34 2.66 -3.93
C GLU A 51 23.94 1.36 -4.63
N LEU A 52 24.74 0.30 -4.46
CA LEU A 52 24.44 -1.01 -5.04
C LEU A 52 23.24 -1.66 -4.34
N ARG A 53 23.12 -1.52 -3.01
CA ARG A 53 21.95 -2.01 -2.27
C ARG A 53 20.67 -1.32 -2.75
N ASN A 54 20.69 0.00 -2.87
CA ASN A 54 19.55 0.78 -3.36
C ASN A 54 19.11 0.34 -4.76
N ARG A 55 20.06 0.09 -5.67
CA ARG A 55 19.74 -0.45 -7.00
C ARG A 55 19.07 -1.83 -6.92
N ILE A 56 19.57 -2.72 -6.06
CA ILE A 56 18.94 -4.04 -5.85
C ILE A 56 17.51 -3.87 -5.29
N TYR A 57 17.32 -2.94 -4.35
CA TYR A 57 16.01 -2.67 -3.75
C TYR A 57 15.03 -2.06 -4.73
N GLU A 58 15.46 -1.12 -5.57
CA GLU A 58 14.66 -0.58 -6.67
C GLU A 58 14.11 -1.71 -7.54
N TYR A 59 14.97 -2.63 -8.00
CA TYR A 59 14.53 -3.78 -8.79
C TYR A 59 13.59 -4.73 -8.04
N ALA A 60 13.75 -4.87 -6.72
CA ALA A 60 12.93 -5.77 -5.92
C ALA A 60 11.56 -5.19 -5.51
N LEU A 61 11.44 -3.87 -5.41
CA LEU A 61 10.28 -3.20 -4.84
C LEU A 61 9.47 -2.38 -5.84
N PHE A 62 10.07 -2.00 -6.97
CA PHE A 62 9.36 -1.28 -8.01
C PHE A 62 8.53 -2.24 -8.86
N HIS A 63 7.25 -1.94 -8.99
CA HIS A 63 6.33 -2.62 -9.88
C HIS A 63 5.92 -1.67 -11.00
N SER A 64 6.11 -2.10 -12.25
CA SER A 64 5.62 -1.36 -13.43
C SER A 64 4.10 -1.36 -13.51
N THR A 65 3.46 -2.40 -12.98
CA THR A 65 2.01 -2.50 -12.84
C THR A 65 1.54 -2.05 -11.46
N CYS A 66 0.27 -1.68 -11.35
CA CYS A 66 -0.31 -1.35 -10.05
C CYS A 66 -0.28 -2.57 -9.11
N ILE A 67 0.05 -2.32 -7.84
CA ILE A 67 -0.05 -3.34 -6.79
C ILE A 67 -1.53 -3.39 -6.37
N SER A 68 -2.21 -4.46 -6.77
CA SER A 68 -3.62 -4.68 -6.44
C SER A 68 -3.75 -5.44 -5.13
N PHE A 69 -4.66 -5.00 -4.27
CA PHE A 69 -5.01 -5.73 -3.06
C PHE A 69 -6.43 -6.29 -3.20
N PRO A 70 -6.61 -7.62 -3.01
CA PRO A 70 -7.94 -8.21 -3.03
C PRO A 70 -8.81 -7.73 -1.85
N ASN A 71 -8.16 -7.19 -0.80
CA ASN A 71 -8.77 -6.78 0.44
C ASN A 71 -8.26 -5.37 0.79
N TRP A 72 -8.78 -4.78 1.87
CA TRP A 72 -8.34 -3.47 2.36
C TRP A 72 -6.93 -3.48 2.98
N LEU A 73 -6.35 -4.66 3.24
CA LEU A 73 -5.06 -4.78 3.91
C LEU A 73 -3.89 -4.69 2.92
N ILE A 74 -3.16 -3.58 2.97
CA ILE A 74 -1.91 -3.41 2.23
C ILE A 74 -0.81 -4.25 2.88
N THR A 75 -0.40 -5.31 2.18
CA THR A 75 0.65 -6.23 2.64
C THR A 75 2.01 -5.74 2.19
N GLU A 76 2.86 -5.31 3.14
CA GLU A 76 4.25 -4.95 2.83
C GLU A 76 5.02 -6.19 2.33
N PRO A 77 5.90 -6.05 1.33
CA PRO A 77 6.66 -7.18 0.81
C PRO A 77 7.64 -7.71 1.87
N GLY A 78 8.03 -8.98 1.74
CA GLY A 78 8.89 -9.66 2.72
C GLY A 78 10.19 -8.90 3.00
N LEU A 79 10.76 -8.23 1.99
CA LEU A 79 11.99 -7.45 2.10
C LEU A 79 11.94 -6.38 3.21
N LEU A 80 10.80 -5.68 3.36
CA LEU A 80 10.61 -4.67 4.42
C LEU A 80 10.50 -5.29 5.82
N ARG A 81 10.40 -6.62 5.93
CA ARG A 81 10.26 -7.36 7.19
C ARG A 81 11.54 -8.12 7.58
N CYS A 82 12.51 -8.24 6.68
CA CYS A 82 13.70 -9.06 6.90
C CYS A 82 14.66 -8.48 7.95
N ASN A 83 14.98 -7.19 7.87
CA ASN A 83 15.98 -6.54 8.71
C ASN A 83 15.65 -5.04 8.91
N ARG A 84 15.99 -4.47 10.07
CA ARG A 84 15.73 -3.05 10.40
C ARG A 84 16.41 -2.08 9.44
N GLN A 85 17.69 -2.31 9.13
CA GLN A 85 18.44 -1.47 8.19
C GLN A 85 17.81 -1.52 6.80
N ILE A 86 17.54 -2.72 6.28
CA ILE A 86 16.87 -2.88 4.98
C ILE A 86 15.52 -2.17 4.98
N ARG A 87 14.73 -2.32 6.06
CA ARG A 87 13.45 -1.63 6.19
C ARG A 87 13.61 -0.11 6.11
N GLU A 88 14.58 0.47 6.81
CA GLU A 88 14.83 1.91 6.78
C GLU A 88 15.24 2.42 5.40
N GLU A 89 16.13 1.70 4.72
CA GLU A 89 16.60 2.03 3.36
C GLU A 89 15.50 1.91 2.30
N THR A 90 14.59 0.95 2.46
CA THR A 90 13.61 0.58 1.43
C THR A 90 12.19 1.12 1.64
N TYR A 91 11.90 1.60 2.85
CA TYR A 91 10.53 1.97 3.21
C TYR A 91 9.96 3.04 2.28
N SER A 92 10.70 4.13 2.06
CA SER A 92 10.25 5.22 1.18
C SER A 92 10.09 4.72 -0.25
N MET A 93 11.05 3.94 -0.77
CA MET A 93 11.02 3.39 -2.13
C MET A 93 9.74 2.61 -2.42
N PHE A 94 9.32 1.74 -1.50
CA PHE A 94 8.11 0.95 -1.71
C PHE A 94 6.85 1.82 -1.82
N TRP A 95 6.68 2.82 -0.95
CA TRP A 95 5.49 3.66 -0.94
C TRP A 95 5.51 4.76 -2.01
N SER A 96 6.68 5.29 -2.34
CA SER A 96 6.84 6.44 -3.23
C SER A 96 7.10 6.08 -4.68
N LEU A 97 7.46 4.83 -5.01
CA LEU A 97 7.69 4.44 -6.40
C LEU A 97 6.49 3.72 -7.02
N ASN A 98 5.65 3.11 -6.20
CA ASN A 98 4.55 2.25 -6.66
C ASN A 98 3.22 2.99 -6.78
N THR A 99 2.34 2.41 -7.60
CA THR A 99 0.92 2.77 -7.66
C THR A 99 0.11 1.65 -7.01
N PHE A 100 -0.74 2.01 -6.06
CA PHE A 100 -1.59 1.05 -5.33
C PHE A 100 -3.00 1.04 -5.92
N HIS A 101 -3.63 -0.12 -6.01
CA HIS A 101 -4.97 -0.27 -6.57
C HIS A 101 -5.89 -1.01 -5.62
N PHE A 102 -7.08 -0.42 -5.42
CA PHE A 102 -8.18 -1.01 -4.65
C PHE A 102 -9.31 -1.42 -5.60
N GLY A 103 -9.99 -2.52 -5.28
CA GLY A 103 -11.13 -2.99 -6.08
C GLY A 103 -12.31 -2.01 -6.09
N ASP A 104 -12.56 -1.36 -4.96
CA ASP A 104 -13.67 -0.44 -4.76
C ASP A 104 -13.32 0.67 -3.75
N THR A 105 -14.12 1.75 -3.76
CA THR A 105 -13.88 2.94 -2.95
C THR A 105 -13.99 2.68 -1.45
N LYS A 106 -14.80 1.70 -1.01
CA LYS A 106 -14.95 1.38 0.42
C LYS A 106 -13.70 0.67 0.94
N THR A 107 -13.17 -0.25 0.15
CA THR A 107 -11.91 -0.93 0.43
C THR A 107 -10.75 0.07 0.46
N ALA A 108 -10.73 1.04 -0.46
CA ALA A 108 -9.76 2.14 -0.44
C ALA A 108 -9.86 2.97 0.84
N GLU A 109 -11.06 3.38 1.24
CA GLU A 109 -11.30 4.15 2.46
C GLU A 109 -10.77 3.42 3.70
N ILE A 110 -11.14 2.15 3.90
CA ILE A 110 -10.68 1.34 5.04
C ILE A 110 -9.17 1.14 4.99
N GLY A 111 -8.62 0.86 3.80
CA GLY A 111 -7.19 0.64 3.61
C GLY A 111 -6.39 1.88 3.99
N LEU A 112 -6.74 3.04 3.42
CA LEU A 112 -6.03 4.31 3.65
C LEU A 112 -6.18 4.80 5.10
N THR A 113 -7.40 4.74 5.66
CA THR A 113 -7.62 5.10 7.07
C THR A 113 -6.93 4.15 8.05
N GLY A 114 -6.63 2.91 7.64
CA GLY A 114 -5.79 1.98 8.41
C GLY A 114 -4.29 2.24 8.34
N LEU A 115 -3.80 3.05 7.39
CA LEU A 115 -2.37 3.32 7.26
C LEU A 115 -1.87 4.35 8.29
N HIS A 116 -0.64 4.15 8.73
CA HIS A 116 0.10 5.10 9.56
C HIS A 116 0.47 6.35 8.74
N ALA A 117 0.51 7.53 9.37
CA ALA A 117 0.79 8.82 8.70
C ALA A 117 2.07 8.80 7.85
N LYS A 118 3.16 8.22 8.39
CA LYS A 118 4.42 8.03 7.65
C LYS A 118 4.25 7.29 6.30
N LYS A 119 3.31 6.34 6.19
CA LYS A 119 2.99 5.64 4.94
C LYS A 119 2.19 6.55 4.01
N ILE A 120 1.19 7.21 4.56
CA ILE A 120 0.29 8.12 3.84
C ILE A 120 1.08 9.22 3.13
N VAL A 121 1.99 9.90 3.84
CA VAL A 121 2.85 10.94 3.27
C VAL A 121 3.77 10.40 2.18
N ALA A 122 4.17 9.13 2.27
CA ALA A 122 5.06 8.51 1.31
C ALA A 122 4.34 7.95 0.08
N LEU A 123 2.99 7.91 0.06
CA LEU A 123 2.23 7.41 -1.08
C LEU A 123 2.43 8.31 -2.30
N ARG A 124 2.82 7.71 -3.42
CA ARG A 124 2.88 8.42 -4.70
C ARG A 124 1.55 8.45 -5.45
N SER A 125 0.87 7.31 -5.55
CA SER A 125 -0.38 7.22 -6.30
C SER A 125 -1.24 6.06 -5.85
N VAL A 126 -2.55 6.33 -5.75
CA VAL A 126 -3.57 5.38 -5.34
C VAL A 126 -4.73 5.41 -6.32
N ARG A 127 -5.11 4.26 -6.87
CA ARG A 127 -6.32 4.05 -7.67
C ARG A 127 -7.41 3.49 -6.78
N ALA A 128 -8.44 4.29 -6.51
CA ALA A 128 -9.42 3.98 -5.47
C ALA A 128 -10.49 2.94 -5.87
N CYS A 129 -10.64 2.61 -7.15
CA CYS A 129 -11.52 1.55 -7.65
C CYS A 129 -11.08 1.06 -9.03
N SER A 130 -11.66 -0.05 -9.52
CA SER A 130 -11.38 -0.55 -10.87
C SER A 130 -11.84 0.41 -11.98
N ALA A 131 -11.10 0.42 -13.09
CA ALA A 131 -11.48 1.14 -14.31
C ALA A 131 -12.81 0.65 -14.90
N ASP A 132 -13.17 -0.62 -14.69
CA ASP A 132 -14.41 -1.22 -15.21
C ASP A 132 -15.67 -0.58 -14.60
N VAL A 133 -15.53 0.10 -13.46
CA VAL A 133 -16.63 0.81 -12.79
C VAL A 133 -16.89 2.17 -13.44
N ALA A 134 -15.95 2.69 -14.25
CA ALA A 134 -16.12 3.98 -14.90
C ALA A 134 -17.20 3.92 -15.97
N VAL A 135 -18.33 4.56 -15.67
CA VAL A 135 -19.46 4.68 -16.58
C VAL A 135 -19.51 6.07 -17.20
N GLN A 136 -19.89 6.16 -18.47
CA GLN A 136 -20.28 7.42 -19.10
C GLN A 136 -21.68 7.80 -18.59
N SER A 137 -21.74 8.38 -17.39
CA SER A 137 -22.97 8.91 -16.83
C SER A 137 -22.76 10.32 -16.31
N ARG A 138 -23.81 11.13 -16.42
CA ARG A 138 -23.86 12.49 -15.89
C ARG A 138 -23.58 12.55 -14.39
N ASP A 139 -24.01 11.52 -13.67
CA ASP A 139 -23.84 11.42 -12.23
C ASP A 139 -22.46 10.88 -11.84
N TRP A 140 -21.71 10.32 -12.79
CA TRP A 140 -20.40 9.75 -12.52
C TRP A 140 -19.36 10.81 -12.14
N LEU A 141 -19.33 11.96 -12.82
CA LEU A 141 -18.40 13.04 -12.44
C LEU A 141 -18.67 13.56 -11.02
N LYS A 142 -19.95 13.73 -10.66
CA LYS A 142 -20.33 14.11 -9.29
C LYS A 142 -19.95 13.04 -8.27
N TYR A 143 -20.13 11.77 -8.63
CA TYR A 143 -19.71 10.64 -7.80
C TYR A 143 -18.19 10.63 -7.59
N VAL A 144 -17.41 10.82 -8.65
CA VAL A 144 -15.95 10.90 -8.60
C VAL A 144 -15.49 12.04 -7.70
N ASP A 145 -15.98 13.26 -7.91
CA ASP A 145 -15.65 14.42 -7.07
C ASP A 145 -16.01 14.17 -5.59
N PHE A 146 -17.24 13.73 -5.32
CA PHE A 146 -17.70 13.42 -3.97
C PHE A 146 -16.81 12.37 -3.28
N ARG A 147 -16.43 11.31 -4.01
CA ARG A 147 -15.59 10.24 -3.48
C ARG A 147 -14.15 10.67 -3.27
N LEU A 148 -13.56 11.41 -4.22
CA LEU A 148 -12.21 11.95 -4.08
C LEU A 148 -12.11 12.86 -2.85
N ARG A 149 -13.07 13.78 -2.67
CA ARG A 149 -13.13 14.65 -1.48
C ARG A 149 -13.30 13.86 -0.19
N GLY A 150 -14.19 12.88 -0.16
CA GLY A 150 -14.42 12.05 1.03
C GLY A 150 -13.19 11.23 1.42
N LEU A 151 -12.52 10.60 0.45
CA LEU A 151 -11.31 9.83 0.70
C LEU A 151 -10.13 10.71 1.13
N TRP A 152 -9.96 11.87 0.49
CA TRP A 152 -8.92 12.83 0.85
C TRP A 152 -9.14 13.38 2.25
N ALA A 153 -10.34 13.84 2.58
CA ALA A 153 -10.67 14.36 3.92
C ALA A 153 -10.42 13.33 5.02
N ALA A 154 -10.68 12.04 4.76
CA ALA A 154 -10.41 10.95 5.72
C ALA A 154 -8.91 10.75 6.01
N CYS A 155 -8.01 11.29 5.18
CA CYS A 155 -6.57 11.11 5.25
C CYS A 155 -5.77 12.42 5.33
N GLU A 156 -6.41 13.58 5.19
CA GLU A 156 -5.76 14.89 5.17
C GLU A 156 -4.97 15.14 6.47
N GLU A 157 -5.56 14.81 7.62
CA GLU A 157 -4.90 14.94 8.93
C GLU A 157 -3.61 14.10 9.05
N LYS A 158 -3.48 13.07 8.21
CA LYS A 158 -2.29 12.21 8.13
C LYS A 158 -1.26 12.68 7.09
N GLY A 159 -1.53 13.80 6.42
CA GLY A 159 -0.65 14.43 5.43
C GLY A 159 -0.77 13.83 4.02
N LEU A 160 -1.95 13.34 3.62
CA LEU A 160 -2.17 12.88 2.25
C LEU A 160 -2.28 14.07 1.28
N ALA A 161 -1.48 14.08 0.23
CA ALA A 161 -1.58 15.09 -0.82
C ALA A 161 -2.82 14.87 -1.73
N PRO A 162 -3.47 15.94 -2.22
CA PRO A 162 -4.72 15.86 -2.98
C PRO A 162 -4.57 15.21 -4.37
N ASP A 163 -3.36 15.18 -4.91
CA ASP A 163 -3.02 14.60 -6.22
C ASP A 163 -2.77 13.08 -6.17
N VAL A 164 -2.63 12.51 -4.98
CA VAL A 164 -2.27 11.10 -4.77
C VAL A 164 -3.42 10.14 -5.07
N ILE A 165 -4.64 10.46 -4.63
CA ILE A 165 -5.81 9.61 -4.88
C ILE A 165 -6.36 9.91 -6.26
N LYS A 166 -6.55 8.85 -7.05
CA LYS A 166 -7.09 8.91 -8.40
C LYS A 166 -8.29 8.00 -8.56
N MET A 167 -9.24 8.45 -9.36
CA MET A 167 -10.43 7.69 -9.74
C MET A 167 -10.58 7.63 -11.26
N PRO A 168 -11.18 6.55 -11.78
CA PRO A 168 -11.32 6.37 -13.21
C PRO A 168 -12.49 7.21 -13.76
N LEU A 169 -12.23 7.92 -14.85
CA LEU A 169 -13.17 8.81 -15.53
C LEU A 169 -13.14 8.49 -17.03
N LYS A 170 -14.31 8.20 -17.60
CA LYS A 170 -14.46 7.95 -19.03
C LYS A 170 -14.82 9.24 -19.75
N VAL A 171 -13.85 9.79 -20.47
CA VAL A 171 -13.97 11.08 -21.18
C VAL A 171 -14.49 10.85 -22.59
N THR A 172 -15.32 11.77 -23.09
CA THR A 172 -15.89 11.68 -24.45
C THR A 172 -14.80 11.89 -25.49
N GLY A 173 -14.77 11.02 -26.51
CA GLY A 173 -13.77 11.10 -27.58
C GLY A 173 -12.43 10.45 -27.24
N GLU A 174 -12.26 9.96 -26.01
CA GLU A 174 -11.09 9.19 -25.62
C GLU A 174 -11.43 7.69 -25.51
N GLU A 175 -10.55 6.84 -26.06
CA GLU A 175 -10.72 5.38 -25.99
C GLU A 175 -10.36 4.83 -24.60
N GLU A 176 -9.37 5.43 -23.95
CA GLU A 176 -8.86 4.98 -22.66
C GLU A 176 -9.54 5.70 -21.48
N VAL A 177 -9.64 4.99 -20.37
CA VAL A 177 -10.11 5.55 -19.09
C VAL A 177 -9.00 6.43 -18.49
N GLN A 178 -9.35 7.67 -18.15
CA GLN A 178 -8.43 8.56 -17.46
C GLN A 178 -8.49 8.38 -15.96
N TRP A 179 -7.34 8.52 -15.30
CA TRP A 179 -7.23 8.47 -13.84
C TRP A 179 -7.06 9.88 -13.30
N VAL A 180 -8.14 10.45 -12.80
CA VAL A 180 -8.19 11.86 -12.37
C VAL A 180 -8.01 11.97 -10.87
N SER A 181 -7.18 12.91 -10.44
CA SER A 181 -7.03 13.30 -9.05
C SER A 181 -8.11 14.30 -8.60
N LEU A 182 -8.09 14.69 -7.32
CA LEU A 182 -9.00 15.72 -6.82
C LEU A 182 -8.78 17.08 -7.50
N GLU A 183 -7.53 17.45 -7.76
CA GLU A 183 -7.21 18.72 -8.44
C GLU A 183 -7.61 18.68 -9.92
N GLU A 184 -7.39 17.54 -10.58
CA GLU A 184 -7.71 17.36 -11.99
C GLU A 184 -9.22 17.25 -12.24
N ALA A 185 -10.02 16.81 -11.26
CA ALA A 185 -11.46 16.64 -11.40
C ALA A 185 -12.18 17.96 -11.77
N ASP A 186 -11.65 19.09 -11.32
CA ASP A 186 -12.19 20.42 -11.62
C ASP A 186 -11.96 20.84 -13.09
N ASP A 187 -11.11 20.16 -13.85
CA ASP A 187 -10.87 20.43 -15.27
C ASP A 187 -11.91 19.78 -16.20
N PHE A 188 -12.84 19.02 -15.63
CA PHE A 188 -13.88 18.31 -16.38
C PHE A 188 -15.26 18.92 -16.12
N GLU A 189 -16.13 18.80 -17.12
CA GLU A 189 -17.53 19.17 -16.98
C GLU A 189 -18.44 18.25 -17.80
N ILE A 190 -19.74 18.44 -17.61
CA ILE A 190 -20.75 17.69 -18.34
C ILE A 190 -21.15 18.48 -19.60
N GLY A 191 -20.81 17.93 -20.76
CA GLY A 191 -21.16 18.49 -22.06
C GLY A 191 -22.64 18.33 -22.43
N VAL A 192 -23.00 18.95 -23.56
CA VAL A 192 -24.32 18.81 -24.19
C VAL A 192 -24.51 17.34 -24.61
N GLY A 193 -25.42 16.64 -23.95
CA GLY A 193 -25.61 15.18 -24.11
C GLY A 193 -25.33 14.36 -22.85
N GLY A 194 -24.85 14.99 -21.77
CA GLY A 194 -24.66 14.32 -20.48
C GLY A 194 -23.34 13.55 -20.36
N PHE A 195 -22.46 13.65 -21.35
CA PHE A 195 -21.14 13.03 -21.33
C PHE A 195 -20.09 13.93 -20.69
N VAL A 196 -19.04 13.33 -20.14
CA VAL A 196 -17.92 14.06 -19.52
C VAL A 196 -16.96 14.56 -20.59
N VAL A 197 -16.63 15.84 -20.57
CA VAL A 197 -15.69 16.51 -21.49
C VAL A 197 -14.68 17.33 -20.70
N ARG A 198 -13.51 17.61 -21.27
CA ARG A 198 -12.54 18.54 -20.67
C ARG A 198 -12.98 19.97 -20.96
N LYS A 199 -12.92 20.85 -19.97
CA LYS A 199 -13.30 22.28 -20.11
C LYS A 199 -12.56 22.99 -21.24
N LYS A 200 -11.27 22.65 -21.42
CA LYS A 200 -10.43 23.24 -22.47
C LYS A 200 -10.93 22.94 -23.90
N ASP A 201 -11.66 21.85 -24.10
CA ASP A 201 -12.14 21.43 -25.43
C ASP A 201 -13.43 22.17 -25.83
N LEU A 202 -14.06 22.89 -24.90
CA LEU A 202 -15.31 23.64 -25.13
C LEU A 202 -15.08 25.10 -25.52
N MET A 203 -13.84 25.58 -25.51
CA MET A 203 -13.50 26.92 -25.98
C MET A 203 -13.23 26.88 -27.49
N PRO A 204 -14.10 27.45 -28.35
CA PRO A 204 -13.83 27.55 -29.78
C PRO A 204 -12.59 28.44 -30.00
N HIS A 205 -11.59 27.90 -30.71
CA HIS A 205 -10.43 28.65 -31.20
C HIS A 205 -10.82 29.69 -32.24
#